data_AF-A0A659UKF7-F1
#
_entry.id   AF-A0A659UKF7-F1
#
_cell.length_a   1.000
_cell.length_b   1.000
_cell.length_c   1.000
_cell.angle_alpha   90.00
_cell.angle_beta   90.00
_cell.angle_gamma   90.00
#
_symmetry.space_group_name_H-M   'P 1'
#
loop_
_entity.id
_entity.type
_entity.pdbx_description
1 polymer ?
#
loop_
_entity_poly.entity_id
_entity_poly.type
_entity_poly.pdbx_seq_one_letter_code
_entity_poly.pdbx_strand_id
1 'polypeptide(L)'
;LDASIGPRTLALILMWFLMAIGAMLPSAAPMIRTYCEIADTARIKGEPVVHPLVLVAGYLSVWLAASMLFAAVTLAVHAFAATGGIFDPLLGAAGGLALLVAGLYQFSGLKEACLKKCRNPFSILFSNWSARTVRVFQLGVAQGIWCLGCCWALMLVMFAVGVMNVFWMALIGVFTLIEKQTAGSLPTRLAGAILLVWAAALLVVSL
;
A
#
# COMPACT_ATOMS: atom_id res chain seq x y z
N LEU A 1 -19.18 -26.05 9.77
CA LEU A 1 -17.97 -25.62 10.53
C LEU A 1 -17.69 -24.13 10.24
N ASP A 2 -18.75 -23.32 10.06
CA ASP A 2 -18.66 -22.12 9.18
C ASP A 2 -18.82 -20.78 9.92
N ALA A 3 -19.18 -20.81 11.21
CA ALA A 3 -19.40 -19.60 12.01
C ALA A 3 -18.10 -18.85 12.38
N SER A 4 -16.93 -19.48 12.24
CA SER A 4 -15.63 -18.88 12.58
C SER A 4 -14.90 -18.23 11.40
N ILE A 5 -15.30 -18.53 10.16
CA ILE A 5 -14.63 -18.05 8.94
C ILE A 5 -14.95 -16.58 8.68
N GLY A 6 -16.22 -16.19 8.87
CA GLY A 6 -16.68 -14.80 8.75
C GLY A 6 -15.91 -13.83 9.64
N PRO A 7 -15.89 -14.00 10.98
CA PRO A 7 -15.18 -13.10 11.88
C PRO A 7 -13.65 -13.11 11.65
N ARG A 8 -13.05 -14.25 11.31
CA ARG A 8 -11.62 -14.34 10.98
C ARG A 8 -11.27 -13.55 9.71
N THR A 9 -12.10 -13.65 8.68
CA THR A 9 -11.90 -12.92 7.42
C THR A 9 -12.04 -11.42 7.63
N LEU A 10 -13.07 -10.99 8.36
CA LEU A 10 -13.27 -9.59 8.72
C LEU A 10 -12.08 -9.03 9.52
N ALA A 11 -11.59 -9.79 10.51
CA ALA A 11 -10.44 -9.39 11.32
C ALA A 11 -9.17 -9.21 10.46
N LEU A 12 -8.92 -10.10 9.51
CA LEU A 12 -7.78 -9.97 8.59
C LEU A 12 -7.91 -8.75 7.68
N ILE A 13 -9.10 -8.52 7.11
CA ILE A 13 -9.35 -7.33 6.28
C ILE A 13 -9.11 -6.06 7.09
N LEU A 14 -9.67 -5.98 8.30
CA LEU A 14 -9.50 -4.83 9.19
C LEU A 14 -8.04 -4.63 9.60
N MET A 15 -7.32 -5.71 9.90
CA MET A 15 -5.89 -5.66 10.22
C MET A 15 -5.07 -5.06 9.07
N TRP A 16 -5.22 -5.61 7.85
CA TRP A 16 -4.52 -5.11 6.66
C TRP A 16 -4.93 -3.67 6.35
N PHE A 17 -6.21 -3.33 6.52
CA PHE A 17 -6.73 -1.99 6.26
C PHE A 17 -6.20 -0.97 7.26
N LEU A 18 -6.18 -1.28 8.56
CA LEU A 18 -5.64 -0.40 9.59
C LEU A 18 -4.14 -0.19 9.43
N MET A 19 -3.40 -1.25 9.11
CA MET A 19 -1.98 -1.13 8.78
C MET A 19 -1.75 -0.22 7.57
N ALA A 20 -2.52 -0.43 6.50
CA ALA A 20 -2.44 0.38 5.29
C ALA A 20 -2.76 1.85 5.58
N ILE A 21 -3.81 2.14 6.33
CA ILE A 21 -4.15 3.50 6.76
C ILE A 21 -3.00 4.09 7.57
N GLY A 22 -2.52 3.40 8.60
CA GLY A 22 -1.47 3.92 9.47
C GLY A 22 -0.19 4.29 8.71
N ALA A 23 0.23 3.44 7.77
CA ALA A 23 1.45 3.67 7.00
C ALA A 23 1.26 4.66 5.83
N MET A 24 0.07 4.70 5.21
CA MET A 24 -0.10 5.35 3.91
C MET A 24 -0.92 6.64 3.96
N LEU A 25 -1.77 6.82 4.97
CA LEU A 25 -2.48 8.08 5.19
C LEU A 25 -1.53 9.28 5.35
N PRO A 26 -0.37 9.16 6.04
CA PRO A 26 0.61 10.25 6.10
C PRO A 26 1.13 10.67 4.72
N SER A 27 1.18 9.74 3.75
CA SER A 27 1.59 10.05 2.38
C SER A 27 0.53 10.83 1.58
N ALA A 28 -0.74 10.72 1.97
CA ALA A 28 -1.83 11.51 1.37
C ALA A 28 -1.99 12.88 2.03
N ALA A 29 -1.38 13.12 3.19
CA ALA A 29 -1.47 14.38 3.94
C ALA A 29 -1.15 15.65 3.11
N PRO A 30 -0.05 15.73 2.33
CA PRO A 30 0.23 16.93 1.54
C PRO A 30 -0.84 17.20 0.47
N MET A 31 -1.36 16.17 -0.18
CA MET A 31 -2.44 16.31 -1.16
C MET A 31 -3.73 16.81 -0.51
N ILE A 32 -4.09 16.27 0.67
CA ILE A 32 -5.29 16.68 1.40
C ILE A 32 -5.18 18.15 1.83
N ARG A 33 -4.01 18.58 2.34
CA ARG A 33 -3.78 19.98 2.73
C ARG A 33 -3.96 20.93 1.56
N THR A 34 -3.35 20.65 0.42
CA THR A 34 -3.51 21.48 -0.77
C THR A 34 -4.96 21.51 -1.26
N TYR A 35 -5.66 20.37 -1.23
CA TYR A 35 -7.07 20.36 -1.59
C TYR A 35 -7.91 21.23 -0.65
N CYS A 36 -7.63 21.22 0.66
CA CYS A 36 -8.26 22.12 1.62
C CYS A 36 -7.96 23.59 1.31
N GLU A 37 -6.71 23.95 1.02
CA GLU A 37 -6.34 25.34 0.66
C GLU A 37 -7.05 25.84 -0.61
N ILE A 38 -7.14 24.98 -1.64
CA ILE A 38 -7.88 25.28 -2.87
C ILE A 38 -9.38 25.42 -2.56
N ALA A 39 -9.93 24.49 -1.77
CA ALA A 39 -11.32 24.49 -1.36
C ALA A 39 -11.69 25.76 -0.56
N ASP A 40 -10.84 26.19 0.37
CA ASP A 40 -11.03 27.42 1.15
C ASP A 40 -10.95 28.66 0.25
N THR A 41 -9.99 28.69 -0.68
CA THR A 41 -9.87 29.79 -1.66
C THR A 41 -11.11 29.89 -2.57
N ALA A 42 -11.61 28.75 -3.07
CA ALA A 42 -12.82 28.68 -3.88
C ALA A 42 -14.06 29.10 -3.08
N ARG A 43 -14.13 28.71 -1.79
CA ARG A 43 -15.22 29.11 -0.88
C ARG A 43 -15.25 30.61 -0.64
N ILE A 44 -14.09 31.26 -0.46
CA ILE A 44 -13.97 32.71 -0.33
C ILE A 44 -14.47 33.42 -1.60
N LYS A 45 -14.24 32.83 -2.78
CA LYS A 45 -14.72 33.35 -4.07
C LYS A 45 -16.20 33.04 -4.36
N GLY A 46 -16.90 32.34 -3.47
CA GLY A 46 -18.30 31.94 -3.68
C GLY A 46 -18.49 30.82 -4.70
N GLU A 47 -17.42 30.12 -5.07
CA GLU A 47 -17.49 28.99 -6.00
C GLU A 47 -18.00 27.72 -5.28
N PRO A 48 -18.66 26.79 -6.00
CA PRO A 48 -19.11 25.52 -5.41
C PRO A 48 -17.93 24.62 -5.02
N VAL A 49 -17.91 24.15 -3.77
CA VAL A 49 -16.81 23.36 -3.18
C VAL A 49 -17.32 22.01 -2.69
N VAL A 50 -16.54 20.96 -2.95
CA VAL A 50 -16.79 19.60 -2.43
C VAL A 50 -15.93 19.36 -1.19
N HIS A 51 -16.51 18.75 -0.16
CA HIS A 51 -15.79 18.44 1.08
C HIS A 51 -14.58 17.52 0.83
N PRO A 52 -13.40 17.80 1.43
CA PRO A 52 -12.20 16.95 1.32
C PRO A 52 -12.40 15.46 1.69
N LEU A 53 -13.47 15.14 2.42
CA LEU A 53 -13.78 13.77 2.84
C LEU A 53 -14.12 12.88 1.64
N VAL A 54 -14.64 13.45 0.56
CA VAL A 54 -14.97 12.71 -0.67
C VAL A 54 -13.70 12.21 -1.35
N LEU A 55 -12.64 13.03 -1.33
CA LEU A 55 -11.32 12.67 -1.84
C LEU A 55 -10.69 11.57 -0.98
N VAL A 56 -10.75 11.71 0.34
CA VAL A 56 -10.26 10.69 1.28
C VAL A 56 -11.04 9.38 1.14
N ALA A 57 -12.36 9.44 0.97
CA ALA A 57 -13.19 8.25 0.75
C ALA A 57 -12.80 7.50 -0.53
N GLY A 58 -12.52 8.23 -1.62
CA GLY A 58 -11.99 7.62 -2.86
C GLY A 58 -10.67 6.90 -2.63
N TYR A 59 -9.74 7.54 -1.91
CA TYR A 59 -8.46 6.93 -1.56
C TYR A 59 -8.61 5.67 -0.69
N LEU A 60 -9.45 5.74 0.36
CA LEU A 60 -9.67 4.62 1.27
C LEU A 60 -10.40 3.44 0.59
N SER A 61 -11.25 3.70 -0.40
CA SER A 61 -11.94 2.63 -1.13
C SER A 61 -10.96 1.70 -1.86
N VAL A 62 -9.88 2.25 -2.42
CA VAL A 62 -8.82 1.47 -3.08
C VAL A 62 -8.05 0.64 -2.06
N TRP A 63 -7.75 1.21 -0.90
CA TRP A 63 -7.08 0.48 0.18
C TRP A 63 -7.94 -0.61 0.79
N LEU A 64 -9.24 -0.40 0.89
CA LEU A 64 -10.17 -1.43 1.33
C LEU A 64 -10.17 -2.61 0.35
N ALA A 65 -10.23 -2.33 -0.96
CA ALA A 65 -10.13 -3.35 -2.01
C ALA A 65 -8.79 -4.11 -1.94
N ALA A 66 -7.68 -3.41 -1.78
CA ALA A 66 -6.36 -4.02 -1.61
C ALA A 66 -6.30 -4.90 -0.35
N SER A 67 -6.88 -4.44 0.76
CA SER A 67 -6.88 -5.19 2.03
C SER A 67 -7.68 -6.48 1.93
N MET A 68 -8.79 -6.47 1.18
CA MET A 68 -9.53 -7.70 0.87
C MET A 68 -8.68 -8.70 0.07
N LEU A 69 -7.92 -8.23 -0.91
CA LEU A 69 -7.01 -9.07 -1.69
C LEU A 69 -5.90 -9.66 -0.80
N PHE A 70 -5.24 -8.84 0.02
CA PHE A 70 -4.19 -9.33 0.93
C PHE A 70 -4.74 -10.30 1.99
N ALA A 71 -5.94 -10.05 2.51
CA ALA A 71 -6.61 -10.97 3.42
C ALA A 71 -6.93 -12.31 2.73
N ALA A 72 -7.40 -12.29 1.48
CA ALA A 72 -7.65 -13.49 0.69
C ALA A 72 -6.36 -14.29 0.43
N VAL A 73 -5.26 -13.62 0.07
CA VAL A 73 -3.93 -14.26 -0.08
C VAL A 73 -3.46 -14.84 1.25
N THR A 74 -3.64 -14.10 2.35
CA THR A 74 -3.31 -14.59 3.70
C THR A 74 -4.06 -15.87 4.02
N LEU A 75 -5.38 -15.90 3.78
CA LEU A 75 -6.20 -17.09 4.00
C LEU A 75 -5.78 -18.26 3.10
N ALA A 76 -5.48 -18.01 1.83
CA ALA A 76 -5.01 -19.04 0.91
C ALA A 76 -3.69 -19.65 1.41
N VAL A 77 -2.70 -18.83 1.75
CA VAL A 77 -1.42 -19.30 2.30
C VAL A 77 -1.63 -20.14 3.57
N HIS A 78 -2.50 -19.69 4.48
CA HIS A 78 -2.80 -20.44 5.71
C HIS A 78 -3.56 -21.75 5.44
N ALA A 79 -4.42 -21.80 4.42
CA ALA A 79 -5.13 -23.01 4.04
C ALA A 79 -4.16 -24.08 3.48
N PHE A 80 -3.20 -23.68 2.65
CA PHE A 80 -2.15 -24.58 2.15
C PHE A 80 -1.15 -24.99 3.24
N ALA A 81 -0.84 -24.09 4.18
CA ALA A 81 0.02 -24.41 5.32
C ALA A 81 -0.66 -25.30 6.36
N ALA A 82 -1.99 -25.36 6.43
CA ALA A 82 -2.69 -26.25 7.36
C ALA A 82 -2.67 -27.73 6.92
N THR A 83 -2.30 -28.01 5.66
CA THR A 83 -2.14 -29.38 5.13
C THR A 83 -0.74 -29.96 5.31
N GLY A 84 0.25 -29.14 5.71
CA GLY A 84 1.61 -29.56 6.06
C GLY A 84 1.98 -29.09 7.48
N GLY A 85 2.88 -29.79 8.16
CA GLY A 85 3.18 -29.51 9.58
C GLY A 85 3.74 -28.11 9.86
N ILE A 86 3.78 -27.74 11.14
CA ILE A 86 4.19 -26.43 11.72
C ILE A 86 5.61 -25.94 11.29
N PHE A 87 6.39 -26.75 10.55
CA PHE A 87 7.70 -26.44 9.99
C PHE A 87 7.75 -26.66 8.47
N ASP A 88 6.74 -26.20 7.73
CA ASP A 88 6.71 -26.42 6.29
C ASP A 88 7.67 -25.46 5.57
N PRO A 89 8.68 -25.97 4.83
CA PRO A 89 9.49 -25.17 3.89
C PRO A 89 8.63 -24.34 2.93
N LEU A 90 7.37 -24.71 2.72
CA LEU A 90 6.41 -23.99 1.91
C LEU A 90 6.09 -22.57 2.42
N LEU A 91 6.07 -22.34 3.74
CA LEU A 91 5.88 -21.00 4.31
C LEU A 91 7.14 -20.13 4.11
N GLY A 92 8.32 -20.73 4.27
CA GLY A 92 9.61 -20.09 3.97
C GLY A 92 9.77 -19.77 2.49
N ALA A 93 9.36 -20.68 1.62
CA ALA A 93 9.36 -20.52 0.17
C ALA A 93 8.34 -19.47 -0.30
N ALA A 94 7.13 -19.44 0.28
CA ALA A 94 6.13 -18.40 -0.01
C ALA A 94 6.62 -17.01 0.42
N GLY A 95 7.25 -16.89 1.60
CA GLY A 95 7.89 -15.67 2.06
C GLY A 95 9.08 -15.25 1.18
N GLY A 96 9.94 -16.21 0.82
CA GLY A 96 11.08 -15.99 -0.08
C GLY A 96 10.65 -15.54 -1.48
N LEU A 97 9.61 -16.15 -2.05
CA LEU A 97 9.03 -15.74 -3.33
C LEU A 97 8.39 -14.35 -3.24
N ALA A 98 7.67 -14.05 -2.16
CA ALA A 98 7.11 -12.73 -1.90
C ALA A 98 8.20 -11.65 -1.83
N LEU A 99 9.32 -11.93 -1.14
CA LEU A 99 10.49 -11.04 -1.09
C LEU A 99 11.18 -10.90 -2.45
N LEU A 100 11.27 -11.98 -3.22
CA LEU A 100 11.86 -11.96 -4.55
C LEU A 100 11.05 -11.09 -5.51
N VAL A 101 9.72 -11.26 -5.50
CA VAL A 101 8.80 -10.39 -6.26
C VAL A 101 8.92 -8.94 -5.78
N ALA A 102 8.97 -8.70 -4.47
CA ALA A 102 9.14 -7.36 -3.92
C ALA A 102 10.45 -6.70 -4.35
N GLY A 103 11.55 -7.45 -4.30
CA GLY A 103 12.89 -7.03 -4.70
C GLY A 103 12.98 -6.73 -6.20
N LEU A 104 12.43 -7.59 -7.05
CA LEU A 104 12.39 -7.34 -8.50
C LEU A 104 11.50 -6.14 -8.84
N TYR A 105 10.37 -5.99 -8.15
CA TYR A 105 9.46 -4.87 -8.35
C TYR A 105 10.12 -3.53 -7.99
N GLN A 106 11.01 -3.52 -7.00
CA GLN A 106 11.80 -2.33 -6.63
C GLN A 106 12.65 -1.79 -7.79
N PHE A 107 13.15 -2.65 -8.68
CA PHE A 107 13.92 -2.24 -9.86
C PHE A 107 13.05 -1.99 -11.10
N SER A 108 11.74 -2.21 -11.02
CA SER A 108 10.85 -2.07 -12.16
C SER A 108 10.60 -0.61 -12.54
N GLY A 109 10.61 -0.32 -13.84
CA GLY A 109 10.20 0.99 -14.36
C GLY A 109 8.74 1.34 -14.04
N LEU A 110 7.90 0.33 -13.80
CA LEU A 110 6.52 0.52 -13.35
C LEU A 110 6.46 1.16 -11.96
N LYS A 111 7.28 0.68 -11.01
CA LYS A 111 7.39 1.31 -9.69
C LYS A 111 7.84 2.76 -9.82
N GLU A 112 8.87 3.03 -10.61
CA GLU A 112 9.41 4.38 -10.79
C GLU A 112 8.38 5.34 -11.40
N ALA A 113 7.61 4.87 -12.40
CA ALA A 113 6.50 5.62 -12.97
C ALA A 113 5.39 5.93 -11.94
N CYS A 114 4.97 4.93 -11.16
CA CYS A 114 3.98 5.10 -10.09
C CYS A 114 4.48 6.07 -9.02
N LEU A 115 5.75 5.96 -8.62
CA LEU A 115 6.38 6.81 -7.61
C LEU A 115 6.44 8.26 -8.09
N LYS A 116 6.86 8.50 -9.34
CA LYS A 116 6.90 9.85 -9.94
C LYS A 116 5.51 10.50 -9.95
N LYS A 117 4.46 9.73 -10.23
CA LYS A 117 3.08 10.23 -10.21
C LYS A 117 2.57 10.45 -8.78
N CYS A 118 2.89 9.54 -7.86
CA CYS A 118 2.53 9.64 -6.45
C CYS A 118 3.20 10.86 -5.77
N ARG A 119 4.43 11.22 -6.17
CA ARG A 119 5.18 12.40 -5.68
C ARG A 119 4.64 13.73 -6.17
N ASN A 120 3.97 13.75 -7.32
CA ASN A 120 3.49 15.00 -7.94
C ASN A 120 1.95 15.00 -8.11
N PRO A 121 1.19 14.95 -7.00
CA PRO A 121 -0.28 14.90 -7.03
C PRO A 121 -0.88 16.19 -7.59
N PHE A 122 -0.16 17.32 -7.49
CA PHE A 122 -0.58 18.64 -7.93
C PHE A 122 -0.94 18.69 -9.42
N SER A 123 -0.15 18.03 -10.28
CA SER A 123 -0.43 17.99 -11.73
C SER A 123 -1.80 17.42 -12.07
N ILE A 124 -2.25 16.41 -11.32
CA ILE A 124 -3.57 15.79 -11.52
C ILE A 124 -4.65 16.64 -10.87
N LEU A 125 -4.38 17.15 -9.67
CA LEU A 125 -5.35 17.88 -8.86
C LEU A 125 -5.78 19.18 -9.55
N PHE A 126 -4.83 19.99 -10.04
CA PHE A 126 -5.12 21.25 -10.73
C PHE A 126 -5.76 21.03 -12.10
N SER A 127 -5.31 20.03 -12.86
CA SER A 127 -5.85 19.76 -14.20
C SER A 127 -7.27 19.18 -14.20
N ASN A 128 -7.70 18.55 -13.09
CA ASN A 128 -9.00 17.88 -12.99
C ASN A 128 -9.85 18.41 -11.84
N TRP A 129 -9.53 19.59 -11.32
CA TRP A 129 -10.32 20.22 -10.27
C TRP A 129 -11.77 20.40 -10.76
N SER A 130 -12.72 20.04 -9.90
CA SER A 130 -14.13 20.09 -10.26
C SER A 130 -15.00 20.25 -9.03
N ALA A 131 -16.06 21.05 -9.17
CA ALA A 131 -17.13 21.17 -8.20
C ALA A 131 -18.07 19.94 -8.14
N ARG A 132 -17.82 18.88 -8.93
CA ARG A 132 -18.62 17.65 -8.90
C ARG A 132 -18.03 16.62 -7.96
N THR A 133 -18.84 16.17 -6.99
CA THR A 133 -18.50 15.11 -6.01
C THR A 133 -17.88 13.88 -6.66
N VAL A 134 -18.44 13.42 -7.79
CA VAL A 134 -17.94 12.23 -8.50
C VAL A 134 -16.51 12.41 -9.00
N ARG A 135 -16.15 13.60 -9.53
CA ARG A 135 -14.77 13.85 -10.01
C ARG A 135 -13.78 13.94 -8.86
N VAL A 136 -14.19 14.51 -7.72
CA VAL A 136 -13.37 14.55 -6.50
C VAL A 136 -13.14 13.15 -5.92
N PHE A 137 -14.15 12.28 -5.97
CA PHE A 137 -14.01 10.87 -5.60
C PHE A 137 -13.04 10.14 -6.55
N GLN A 138 -13.18 10.32 -7.87
CA GLN A 138 -12.28 9.73 -8.87
C GLN A 138 -10.84 10.20 -8.70
N LEU A 139 -10.62 11.46 -8.32
CA LEU A 139 -9.29 11.98 -7.95
C LEU A 139 -8.67 11.21 -6.78
N GLY A 140 -9.46 10.96 -5.74
CA GLY A 140 -9.06 10.13 -4.60
C GLY A 140 -8.70 8.70 -5.01
N VAL A 141 -9.55 8.07 -5.83
CA VAL A 141 -9.32 6.72 -6.37
C VAL A 141 -8.04 6.66 -7.21
N ALA A 142 -7.84 7.61 -8.11
CA ALA A 142 -6.64 7.67 -8.94
C ALA A 142 -5.38 7.76 -8.08
N GLN A 143 -5.36 8.64 -7.07
CA GLN A 143 -4.24 8.71 -6.13
C GLN A 143 -4.06 7.41 -5.35
N GLY A 144 -5.15 6.78 -4.92
CA GLY A 144 -5.14 5.48 -4.25
C GLY A 144 -4.46 4.41 -5.10
N ILE A 145 -4.78 4.35 -6.40
CA ILE A 145 -4.18 3.38 -7.34
C ILE A 145 -2.69 3.63 -7.53
N TRP A 146 -2.25 4.88 -7.70
CA TRP A 146 -0.82 5.20 -7.80
C TRP A 146 -0.05 4.87 -6.52
N CYS A 147 -0.67 5.17 -5.37
CA CYS A 147 -0.12 4.86 -4.05
C CYS A 147 -0.12 3.36 -3.76
N LEU A 148 -1.08 2.60 -4.27
CA LEU A 148 -1.05 1.14 -4.17
C LEU A 148 0.06 0.60 -5.08
N GLY A 149 0.14 1.09 -6.32
CA GLY A 149 1.14 0.69 -7.31
C GLY A 149 2.59 0.90 -6.86
N CYS A 150 2.92 1.96 -6.11
CA CYS A 150 4.29 2.11 -5.59
C CYS A 150 4.66 1.12 -4.49
N CYS A 151 3.67 0.64 -3.75
CA CYS A 151 3.85 0.27 -2.36
C CYS A 151 3.32 -1.14 -2.02
N TRP A 152 2.48 -1.72 -2.88
CA TRP A 152 1.93 -3.08 -2.73
C TRP A 152 3.03 -4.14 -2.61
N ALA A 153 4.12 -3.99 -3.37
CA ALA A 153 5.24 -4.92 -3.33
C ALA A 153 5.95 -4.93 -1.97
N LEU A 154 6.05 -3.78 -1.29
CA LEU A 154 6.61 -3.72 0.06
C LEU A 154 5.65 -4.33 1.10
N MET A 155 4.34 -4.32 0.86
CA MET A 155 3.41 -5.03 1.71
C MET A 155 3.59 -6.55 1.65
N LEU A 156 4.10 -7.09 0.53
CA LEU A 156 4.42 -8.51 0.43
C LEU A 156 5.50 -8.96 1.43
N VAL A 157 6.37 -8.05 1.87
CA VAL A 157 7.40 -8.33 2.88
C VAL A 157 6.78 -8.82 4.19
N MET A 158 5.57 -8.34 4.55
CA MET A 158 4.88 -8.76 5.77
C MET A 158 4.53 -10.26 5.78
N PHE A 159 4.46 -10.91 4.62
CA PHE A 159 4.26 -12.36 4.54
C PHE A 159 5.53 -13.14 4.93
N ALA A 160 6.73 -12.56 4.74
CA ALA A 160 7.99 -13.21 5.10
C ALA A 160 8.36 -13.04 6.59
N VAL A 161 8.05 -11.87 7.19
CA VAL A 161 8.42 -11.55 8.58
C VAL A 161 7.33 -11.80 9.61
N GLY A 162 6.13 -12.17 9.14
CA GLY A 162 4.96 -12.36 9.98
C GLY A 162 4.16 -11.07 10.16
N VAL A 163 2.86 -11.15 9.88
CA VAL A 163 1.93 -10.01 9.84
C VAL A 163 1.79 -9.30 11.19
N MET A 164 2.19 -9.92 12.31
CA MET A 164 2.08 -9.35 13.65
C MET A 164 3.30 -8.54 14.13
N ASN A 165 4.33 -8.38 13.30
CA ASN A 165 5.53 -7.66 13.73
C ASN A 165 5.42 -6.14 13.50
N VAL A 166 5.00 -5.42 14.54
CA VAL A 166 4.83 -3.96 14.55
C VAL A 166 6.12 -3.22 14.17
N PHE A 167 7.29 -3.75 14.52
CA PHE A 167 8.57 -3.15 14.17
C PHE A 167 8.76 -3.11 12.65
N TRP A 168 8.48 -4.21 11.95
CA TRP A 168 8.59 -4.25 10.49
C TRP A 168 7.51 -3.42 9.79
N MET A 169 6.30 -3.36 10.34
CA MET A 169 5.26 -2.45 9.83
C MET A 169 5.76 -0.98 9.89
N ALA A 170 6.30 -0.57 11.03
CA ALA A 170 6.82 0.78 11.21
C ALA A 170 8.00 1.05 10.26
N LEU A 171 8.92 0.09 10.14
CA LEU A 171 10.09 0.21 9.26
C LEU A 171 9.68 0.39 7.79
N ILE A 172 8.72 -0.40 7.29
CA ILE A 172 8.20 -0.28 5.92
C ILE A 172 7.45 1.05 5.74
N GLY A 173 6.67 1.48 6.73
CA GLY A 173 6.00 2.77 6.73
C GLY A 173 6.99 3.93 6.58
N VAL A 174 8.02 3.97 7.44
CA VAL A 174 9.09 4.98 7.36
C VAL A 174 9.81 4.90 6.02
N PHE A 175 10.12 3.70 5.56
CA PHE A 175 10.82 3.50 4.30
C PHE A 175 10.01 4.01 3.09
N THR A 176 8.73 3.67 3.01
CA THR A 176 7.84 4.17 1.95
C THR A 176 7.63 5.68 2.00
N LEU A 177 7.65 6.28 3.19
CA LEU A 177 7.64 7.74 3.34
C LEU A 177 8.94 8.35 2.79
N ILE A 178 10.09 7.78 3.10
CA ILE A 178 11.39 8.24 2.57
C ILE A 178 11.44 8.11 1.05
N GLU A 179 10.97 7.00 0.48
CA GLU A 179 10.88 6.82 -0.98
C GLU A 179 9.96 7.87 -1.63
N LYS A 180 8.88 8.27 -0.95
CA LYS A 180 7.96 9.29 -1.46
C LYS A 180 8.51 10.71 -1.28
N GLN A 181 9.39 10.97 -0.32
CA GLN A 181 9.92 12.31 -0.06
C GLN A 181 11.23 12.61 -0.80
N THR A 182 12.09 11.61 -1.00
CA THR A 182 13.37 11.79 -1.69
C THR A 182 13.17 11.74 -3.19
N ALA A 183 13.85 12.57 -3.99
CA ALA A 183 13.70 12.55 -5.46
C ALA A 183 14.50 11.41 -6.15
N GLY A 184 15.46 10.80 -5.45
CA GLY A 184 16.37 9.79 -5.99
C GLY A 184 15.79 8.38 -6.08
N SER A 185 16.38 7.56 -6.95
CA SER A 185 16.13 6.10 -7.06
C SER A 185 17.02 5.28 -6.14
N LEU A 186 17.99 5.91 -5.47
CA LEU A 186 18.94 5.27 -4.56
C LEU A 186 18.26 4.49 -3.41
N PRO A 187 17.30 5.04 -2.64
CA PRO A 187 16.66 4.30 -1.57
C PRO A 187 15.89 3.08 -2.10
N THR A 188 15.15 3.26 -3.19
CA THR A 188 14.41 2.21 -3.89
C THR A 188 15.32 1.07 -4.35
N ARG A 189 16.47 1.38 -4.96
CA ARG A 189 17.47 0.39 -5.37
C ARG A 189 18.14 -0.31 -4.19
N LEU A 190 18.47 0.42 -3.13
CA LEU A 190 19.05 -0.16 -1.91
C LEU A 190 18.09 -1.14 -1.24
N ALA A 191 16.82 -0.77 -1.08
CA ALA A 191 15.83 -1.71 -0.55
C ALA A 191 15.58 -2.90 -1.47
N GLY A 192 15.54 -2.68 -2.79
CA GLY A 192 15.48 -3.79 -3.75
C GLY A 192 16.62 -4.78 -3.55
N ALA A 193 17.86 -4.29 -3.41
CA ALA A 193 19.02 -5.14 -3.18
C ALA A 193 18.94 -5.90 -1.85
N ILE A 194 18.57 -5.22 -0.75
CA ILE A 194 18.40 -5.85 0.57
C ILE A 194 17.32 -6.94 0.52
N LEU A 195 16.19 -6.67 -0.14
CA LEU A 195 15.10 -7.63 -0.28
C LEU A 195 15.51 -8.86 -1.11
N LEU A 196 16.29 -8.68 -2.18
CA LEU A 196 16.79 -9.80 -2.98
C LEU A 196 17.81 -10.66 -2.23
N VAL A 197 18.73 -10.03 -1.48
CA VAL A 197 19.69 -10.77 -0.63
C VAL A 197 18.94 -11.57 0.43
N TRP A 198 17.93 -10.96 1.05
CA TRP A 198 17.13 -11.64 2.06
C TRP A 198 16.27 -12.77 1.46
N ALA A 199 15.67 -12.56 0.28
CA ALA A 199 14.95 -13.58 -0.45
C ALA A 199 15.85 -14.79 -0.75
N ALA A 200 17.06 -14.55 -1.26
CA ALA A 200 18.02 -15.61 -1.54
C ALA A 200 18.40 -16.40 -0.28
N ALA A 201 18.67 -15.71 0.84
CA ALA A 201 18.97 -16.36 2.11
C ALA A 201 17.81 -17.24 2.61
N LEU A 202 16.57 -16.74 2.55
CA LEU A 202 15.39 -17.51 2.97
C LEU A 202 15.13 -18.71 2.06
N LEU A 203 15.29 -18.56 0.74
CA LEU A 203 15.12 -19.65 -0.21
C LEU A 203 16.19 -20.74 -0.02
N VAL A 204 17.44 -20.37 0.25
CA VAL A 204 18.52 -21.33 0.52
C VAL A 204 18.31 -22.08 1.83
N VAL A 205 17.81 -21.40 2.89
CA VAL A 205 17.52 -22.04 4.18
C VAL A 205 16.27 -22.93 4.12
N SER A 206 15.36 -22.65 3.18
CA SER A 206 14.12 -23.43 2.98
C SER A 206 14.29 -24.59 1.99
N LEU A 207 15.48 -24.79 1.42
CA LEU A 207 15.82 -25.91 0.53
C LEU A 207 16.52 -27.02 1.32
#